data_AF-A0A923BF02-F1
#
_entry.id   AF-A0A923BF02-F1
#
_cell.length_a   1.000
_cell.length_b   1.000
_cell.length_c   1.000
_cell.angle_alpha   90.00
_cell.angle_beta   90.00
_cell.angle_gamma   90.00
#
_symmetry.space_group_name_H-M   'P 1'
#
loop_
_entity.id
_entity.type
_entity.pdbx_description
1 polymer ?
#
loop_
_entity_poly.entity_id
_entity_poly.type
_entity_poly.pdbx_seq_one_letter_code
_entity_poly.pdbx_strand_id
1 'polypeptide(L)'
;MADRDAHVIRIVGKEDGRSDADATDARIARLSALAERAFASRERALRWLRRPLCEFGGIAPLEMMETPAAARQVENLLRQLAETRAQRPPRRH
;
A
#
# COMPACT_ATOMS: atom_id res chain seq x y z
N MET A 1 -0.89 -29.90 0.30
CA MET A 1 -1.23 -28.90 -0.74
C MET A 1 -2.47 -28.19 -0.22
N ALA A 2 -2.34 -26.87 0.00
CA ALA A 2 -3.32 -25.94 0.58
C ALA A 2 -3.77 -26.25 2.02
N ASP A 3 -3.03 -25.75 3.01
CA ASP A 3 -3.52 -25.56 4.38
C ASP A 3 -2.83 -24.32 5.00
N ARG A 4 -3.59 -23.60 5.84
CA ARG A 4 -3.39 -22.25 6.41
C ARG A 4 -4.07 -21.18 5.56
N ASP A 5 -5.36 -20.91 5.73
CA ASP A 5 -6.07 -20.68 7.01
C ASP A 5 -5.30 -19.69 7.89
N ALA A 6 -5.42 -18.41 7.52
CA ALA A 6 -5.11 -17.27 8.36
C ALA A 6 -6.34 -16.36 8.41
N HIS A 7 -7.47 -16.93 8.83
CA HIS A 7 -8.63 -16.17 9.26
C HIS A 7 -8.43 -15.78 10.73
N VAL A 8 -7.97 -14.56 11.00
CA VAL A 8 -8.24 -13.89 12.28
C VAL A 8 -8.09 -12.37 12.16
N ILE A 9 -8.93 -11.72 11.35
CA ILE A 9 -9.28 -10.33 11.68
C ILE A 9 -10.47 -10.42 12.63
N ARG A 10 -10.11 -10.59 13.90
CA ARG A 10 -11.04 -10.55 15.02
C ARG A 10 -11.71 -9.19 15.01
N ILE A 11 -13.01 -9.23 14.72
CA ILE A 11 -14.02 -8.23 15.03
C ILE A 11 -13.66 -7.52 16.35
N VAL A 12 -13.12 -6.30 16.26
CA VAL A 12 -13.22 -5.35 17.37
C VAL A 12 -14.56 -4.67 17.19
N GLY A 13 -15.52 -5.13 17.97
CA GLY A 13 -16.75 -4.43 18.19
C GLY A 13 -16.53 -3.20 19.07
N LYS A 14 -17.00 -2.07 18.54
CA LYS A 14 -17.86 -1.07 19.19
C LYS A 14 -17.21 0.25 19.62
N GLU A 15 -17.99 1.30 19.31
CA GLU A 15 -18.15 2.62 19.94
C GLU A 15 -17.06 3.69 19.81
N ASP A 16 -16.90 4.23 18.59
CA ASP A 16 -16.99 5.69 18.36
C ASP A 16 -17.43 5.95 16.91
N GLY A 17 -18.27 6.94 16.68
CA GLY A 17 -18.87 7.28 15.38
C GLY A 17 -17.90 7.85 14.34
N ARG A 18 -16.62 7.47 14.39
CA ARG A 18 -15.58 7.79 13.40
C ARG A 18 -14.94 6.46 12.96
N SER A 19 -15.51 5.89 11.90
CA SER A 19 -15.23 4.54 11.42
C SER A 19 -13.75 4.32 11.09
N ASP A 20 -13.17 3.20 11.51
CA ASP A 20 -11.81 2.77 11.13
C ASP A 20 -11.65 2.66 9.60
N ALA A 21 -12.78 2.47 8.89
CA ALA A 21 -12.86 2.54 7.44
C ALA A 21 -12.52 3.93 6.88
N ASP A 22 -12.87 5.02 7.57
CA ASP A 22 -12.52 6.39 7.16
C ASP A 22 -11.01 6.64 7.34
N ALA A 23 -10.44 6.15 8.44
CA ALA A 23 -9.00 6.20 8.67
C ALA A 23 -8.23 5.37 7.63
N THR A 24 -8.79 4.24 7.22
CA THR A 24 -8.24 3.39 6.15
C THR A 24 -8.37 4.05 4.77
N ASP A 25 -9.52 4.65 4.46
CA ASP A 25 -9.77 5.38 3.21
C ASP A 25 -8.81 6.58 3.07
N ALA A 26 -8.68 7.39 4.12
CA ALA A 26 -7.73 8.51 4.15
C ALA A 26 -6.28 8.04 3.96
N ARG A 27 -5.93 6.85 4.46
CA ARG A 27 -4.60 6.25 4.29
C ARG A 27 -4.39 5.77 2.85
N ILE A 28 -5.39 5.11 2.25
CA ILE A 28 -5.37 4.69 0.84
C ILE A 28 -5.28 5.90 -0.10
N ALA A 29 -5.99 6.99 0.19
CA ALA A 29 -5.93 8.22 -0.59
C ALA A 29 -4.52 8.83 -0.58
N ARG A 30 -3.88 8.93 0.59
CA ARG A 30 -2.49 9.40 0.73
C ARG A 30 -1.51 8.50 0.00
N LEU A 31 -1.68 7.19 0.12
CA LEU A 31 -0.82 6.21 -0.55
C LEU A 31 -0.96 6.28 -2.07
N SER A 32 -2.20 6.44 -2.56
CA SER A 32 -2.50 6.60 -3.98
C SER A 32 -1.80 7.83 -4.53
N ALA A 33 -1.86 8.97 -3.84
CA ALA A 33 -1.14 10.18 -4.24
C ALA A 33 0.39 9.98 -4.26
N LEU A 34 0.95 9.23 -3.30
CA LEU A 34 2.38 8.90 -3.26
C LEU A 34 2.78 7.99 -4.43
N ALA A 35 1.97 6.97 -4.70
CA ALA A 35 2.16 6.05 -5.81
C ALA A 35 2.02 6.78 -7.16
N GLU A 36 1.06 7.68 -7.31
CA GLU A 36 0.92 8.51 -8.51
C GLU A 36 2.19 9.31 -8.79
N ARG A 37 2.81 9.88 -7.75
CA ARG A 37 4.10 10.58 -7.88
C ARG A 37 5.24 9.63 -8.26
N ALA A 38 5.27 8.43 -7.70
CA ALA A 38 6.31 7.43 -7.95
C ALA A 38 6.22 6.76 -9.34
N PHE A 39 4.99 6.64 -9.88
CA PHE A 39 4.72 5.99 -11.16
C PHE A 39 4.40 6.98 -12.29
N ALA A 40 4.24 8.27 -11.96
CA ALA A 40 3.79 9.35 -12.87
C ALA A 40 2.53 8.99 -13.66
N SER A 41 1.71 8.07 -13.15
CA SER A 41 0.53 7.52 -13.83
C SER A 41 -0.40 6.86 -12.84
N ARG A 42 -1.63 7.37 -12.74
CA ARG A 42 -2.69 6.84 -11.87
C ARG A 42 -3.01 5.38 -12.13
N GLU A 43 -3.12 4.99 -13.39
CA GLU A 43 -3.42 3.60 -13.77
C GLU A 43 -2.31 2.63 -13.33
N ARG A 44 -1.05 3.04 -13.45
CA ARG A 44 0.10 2.22 -13.01
C ARG A 44 0.17 2.12 -11.49
N ALA A 45 -0.12 3.21 -10.80
CA ALA A 45 -0.21 3.24 -9.34
C ALA A 45 -1.31 2.28 -8.84
N LEU A 46 -2.54 2.40 -9.36
CA LEU A 46 -3.66 1.54 -8.98
C LEU A 46 -3.39 0.06 -9.31
N ARG A 47 -2.79 -0.22 -10.48
CA ARG A 47 -2.42 -1.59 -10.86
C ARG A 47 -1.39 -2.18 -9.92
N TRP A 48 -0.41 -1.38 -9.47
CA TRP A 48 0.59 -1.82 -8.50
C TRP A 48 -0.02 -2.08 -7.12
N LEU A 49 -0.90 -1.18 -6.65
CA LEU A 49 -1.59 -1.31 -5.35
C LEU A 49 -2.50 -2.55 -5.25
N ARG A 50 -3.03 -3.02 -6.37
CA ARG A 50 -3.89 -4.21 -6.45
C ARG A 50 -3.11 -5.49 -6.75
N ARG A 51 -1.81 -5.39 -7.05
CA ARG A 51 -0.99 -6.55 -7.40
C ARG A 51 -0.37 -7.14 -6.13
N PRO A 52 -0.55 -8.45 -5.86
CA PRO A 52 0.17 -9.11 -4.78
C PRO A 52 1.68 -9.04 -5.03
N LEU A 53 2.44 -8.59 -4.02
CA LEU A 53 3.89 -8.52 -4.08
C LEU A 53 4.50 -9.67 -3.26
N CYS A 54 5.47 -10.36 -3.85
CA CYS A 54 6.21 -11.41 -3.16
C CYS A 54 6.95 -10.87 -1.92
N GLU A 55 7.42 -9.62 -1.98
CA GLU A 55 8.02 -8.87 -0.85
C GLU A 55 7.11 -8.80 0.38
N PHE A 56 5.78 -8.81 0.17
CA PHE A 56 4.79 -8.80 1.24
C PHE A 56 4.17 -10.19 1.49
N GLY A 57 4.88 -11.26 1.12
CA GLY A 57 4.36 -12.62 1.27
C GLY A 57 3.22 -12.97 0.31
N GLY A 58 3.08 -12.24 -0.80
CA GLY A 58 1.99 -12.42 -1.75
C GLY A 58 0.72 -11.63 -1.41
N ILE A 59 0.80 -10.68 -0.48
CA ILE A 59 -0.32 -9.82 -0.09
C ILE A 59 -0.31 -8.56 -0.96
N ALA A 60 -1.50 -8.09 -1.34
CA ALA A 60 -1.65 -6.86 -2.09
C ALA A 60 -1.44 -5.63 -1.16
N PRO A 61 -0.81 -4.55 -1.65
CA PRO A 61 -0.61 -3.31 -0.89
C PRO A 61 -1.90 -2.74 -0.32
N LEU A 62 -3.01 -2.89 -1.04
CA LEU A 62 -4.33 -2.42 -0.60
C LEU A 62 -4.81 -3.14 0.65
N GLU A 63 -4.66 -4.47 0.72
CA GLU A 63 -5.00 -5.30 1.89
C GLU A 63 -4.07 -4.98 3.08
N MET A 64 -2.83 -4.60 2.80
CA MET A 64 -1.91 -4.15 3.85
C MET A 64 -2.31 -2.82 4.51
N MET A 65 -3.27 -2.08 3.96
CA MET A 65 -3.73 -0.81 4.54
C MET A 65 -4.58 -0.97 5.79
N GLU A 66 -5.22 -2.14 5.95
CA GLU A 66 -6.05 -2.48 7.10
C GLU A 66 -5.25 -2.46 8.41
N THR A 67 -3.94 -2.73 8.34
CA THR A 67 -3.07 -2.69 9.51
C THR A 67 -2.11 -1.49 9.43
N PRO A 68 -2.07 -0.58 10.43
CA PRO A 68 -1.19 0.59 10.39
C PRO A 68 0.30 0.24 10.28
N ALA A 69 0.73 -0.88 10.87
CA ALA A 69 2.11 -1.37 10.76
C ALA A 69 2.46 -1.86 9.34
N ALA A 70 1.53 -2.54 8.67
CA ALA A 70 1.72 -2.99 7.29
C ALA A 70 1.64 -1.80 6.32
N ALA A 71 0.77 -0.83 6.57
CA ALA A 71 0.68 0.38 5.77
C ALA A 71 1.99 1.18 5.73
N ARG A 72 2.67 1.32 6.87
CA ARG A 72 4.00 1.95 6.94
C ARG A 72 5.05 1.25 6.07
N GLN A 73 4.98 -0.08 5.95
CA GLN A 73 5.91 -0.84 5.10
C GLN A 73 5.67 -0.54 3.61
N VAL A 74 4.41 -0.49 3.19
CA VAL A 74 4.04 -0.12 1.82
C VAL A 74 4.45 1.31 1.50
N GLU A 75 4.24 2.26 2.42
CA GLU A 75 4.71 3.65 2.26
C GLU A 75 6.23 3.73 2.10
N ASN A 76 6.98 2.98 2.92
CA ASN A 76 8.43 2.95 2.84
C ASN A 76 8.91 2.38 1.49
N LEU A 77 8.28 1.30 1.03
CA LEU A 77 8.58 0.71 -0.28
C LEU A 77 8.27 1.69 -1.43
N LEU A 78 7.14 2.37 -1.39
CA LEU A 78 6.78 3.38 -2.39
C LEU A 78 7.75 4.56 -2.41
N ARG A 79 8.23 4.99 -1.24
CA ARG A 79 9.25 6.03 -1.13
C ARG A 79 10.55 5.59 -1.79
N GLN A 80 11.02 4.37 -1.48
CA GLN A 80 12.23 3.81 -2.09
C GLN A 80 12.09 3.65 -3.62
N LEU A 81 10.91 3.25 -4.11
CA LEU A 81 10.62 3.18 -5.54
C LEU A 81 10.62 4.56 -6.20
N ALA A 82 10.05 5.58 -5.54
CA ALA A 82 10.06 6.95 -6.01
C ALA A 82 11.49 7.51 -6.08
N GLU A 83 12.27 7.28 -5.03
CA GLU A 83 13.67 7.68 -4.92
C GLU A 83 14.52 7.03 -6.01
N THR A 84 14.46 5.69 -6.15
CA THR A 84 15.21 4.93 -7.15
C THR A 84 14.92 5.41 -8.57
N ARG A 85 13.65 5.74 -8.87
CA ARG A 85 13.25 6.22 -10.20
C ARG A 85 13.56 7.70 -10.43
N ALA A 86 13.57 8.51 -9.37
CA ALA A 86 14.03 9.89 -9.41
C ALA A 86 15.56 9.99 -9.53
N GLN A 87 16.30 8.98 -9.08
CA GLN A 87 17.76 8.86 -9.18
C GLN A 87 18.27 8.48 -10.57
N ARG A 88 17.48 8.68 -11.63
CA ARG A 88 18.03 8.64 -12.98
C ARG A 88 18.62 10.04 -13.26
N PRO A 89 19.94 10.25 -13.07
CA PRO A 89 20.53 11.54 -13.42
C PRO A 89 20.21 11.83 -14.90
N PRO A 90 19.99 13.09 -15.29
CA PRO A 90 19.90 13.41 -16.71
C PRO A 90 21.17 12.88 -17.36
N ARG A 91 21.01 11.98 -18.35
CA ARG A 91 22.13 11.57 -19.18
C ARG A 91 22.54 12.80 -19.97
N ARG A 92 23.54 13.50 -19.43
CA ARG A 92 24.21 14.59 -20.13
C ARG A 92 24.97 13.92 -21.27
N HIS A 93 24.47 14.09 -22.47
CA HIS A 93 25.11 13.65 -23.69
C HIS A 93 25.92 14.80 -24.29
#